data_AF-A0A6A5S1N8-F1
#
_entry.id   AF-A0A6A5S1N8-F1
#
_cell.length_a   1.000
_cell.length_b   1.000
_cell.length_c   1.000
_cell.angle_alpha   90.00
_cell.angle_beta   90.00
_cell.angle_gamma   90.00
#
_symmetry.space_group_name_H-M   'P 1'
#
loop_
_entity.id
_entity.type
_entity.pdbx_description
1 polymer ?
#
loop_
_entity_poly.entity_id
_entity_poly.type
_entity_poly.pdbx_seq_one_letter_code
_entity_poly.pdbx_strand_id
1 'polypeptide(L)' 'TLRGALATGSANWITCEKLSESFCKPECEQCGDFGGYLYLVICQRVCFLCFTEHETYLTLKPGHTQRMFG' A
#
# COMPACT_ATOMS: atom_id res chain seq x y z
N THR A 1 7.73 8.98 -0.65
CA THR A 1 7.02 7.74 -0.28
C THR A 1 7.98 6.63 0.13
N LEU A 2 8.94 6.16 -0.67
CA LEU A 2 9.92 5.12 -0.23
C LEU A 2 10.83 5.57 0.92
N ARG A 3 11.29 6.83 0.91
CA ARG A 3 12.02 7.44 2.03
C ARG A 3 11.24 7.43 3.35
N GLY A 4 9.92 7.54 3.27
CA GLY A 4 9.04 7.44 4.44
C GLY A 4 9.03 6.02 5.00
N ALA A 5 8.92 5.02 4.12
CA ALA A 5 8.98 3.61 4.52
C ALA A 5 10.33 3.23 5.16
N LEU A 6 11.43 3.77 4.63
CA LEU A 6 12.77 3.61 5.22
C LEU A 6 12.86 4.28 6.59
N ALA A 7 12.36 5.52 6.72
CA ALA A 7 12.41 6.27 7.97
C ALA A 7 11.57 5.64 9.10
N THR A 8 10.49 4.92 8.76
CA THR A 8 9.64 4.23 9.74
C THR A 8 10.06 2.79 10.02
N GLY A 9 11.12 2.29 9.37
CA GLY A 9 11.55 0.89 9.46
C GLY A 9 10.62 -0.11 8.75
N SER A 10 9.48 0.34 8.22
CA SER A 10 8.53 -0.50 7.48
C SER A 10 9.10 -1.07 6.18
N ALA A 11 10.13 -0.43 5.62
CA ALA A 11 10.88 -0.95 4.47
C ALA A 11 11.59 -2.28 4.75
N ASN A 12 11.81 -2.68 6.01
CA ASN A 12 12.44 -3.96 6.34
C ASN A 12 11.58 -5.17 5.94
N TRP A 13 10.28 -4.96 5.70
CA TRP A 13 9.33 -5.98 5.24
C TRP A 13 9.17 -6.00 3.72
N ILE A 14 9.92 -5.16 3.01
CA ILE A 14 9.85 -4.98 1.55
C ILE A 14 11.12 -5.53 0.93
N THR A 15 11.00 -6.51 0.03
CA THR A 15 12.12 -6.96 -0.79
C THR A 15 12.18 -6.13 -2.10
N CYS A 16 13.39 -5.89 -2.61
CA CYS A 16 13.56 -5.23 -3.92
C CYS A 16 12.87 -6.01 -5.04
N GLU A 17 12.82 -7.34 -4.94
CA GLU A 17 12.12 -8.23 -5.86
C GLU A 17 10.60 -7.91 -5.89
N LYS A 18 9.93 -7.95 -4.72
CA LYS A 18 8.50 -7.59 -4.62
C LYS A 18 8.22 -6.17 -5.13
N LEU A 19 9.08 -5.23 -4.75
CA LEU A 19 8.95 -3.85 -5.22
C LEU A 19 9.03 -3.80 -6.75
N SER A 20 10.00 -4.50 -7.35
CA SER A 20 10.19 -4.53 -8.79
C SER A 20 9.02 -5.20 -9.53
N GLU A 21 8.50 -6.32 -9.01
CA GLU A 21 7.35 -7.00 -9.59
C GLU A 21 6.12 -6.09 -9.63
N SER A 22 5.82 -5.42 -8.51
CA SER A 22 4.67 -4.52 -8.42
C SER A 22 4.87 -3.26 -9.28
N PHE A 23 6.11 -2.79 -9.48
CA PHE A 23 6.40 -1.68 -10.40
C PHE A 23 6.23 -2.07 -11.88
N CYS A 24 6.57 -3.32 -12.24
CA CYS A 24 6.57 -3.80 -13.61
C CYS A 24 5.18 -4.19 -14.13
N LYS A 25 4.23 -4.55 -13.24
CA LYS A 25 2.83 -4.84 -13.63
C LYS A 25 2.07 -3.54 -13.82
N PRO A 26 1.48 -3.20 -14.99
CA PRO A 26 0.70 -1.97 -15.13
C PRO A 26 -0.65 -2.00 -14.41
N GLU A 27 -1.14 -3.18 -14.05
CA GLU A 27 -2.48 -3.40 -13.51
C GLU A 27 -2.58 -3.20 -11.99
N CYS A 28 -3.77 -2.87 -11.55
CA CYS A 28 -4.19 -2.86 -10.17
C CYS A 28 -4.38 -4.32 -9.72
N GLU A 29 -3.72 -4.70 -8.63
CA GLU A 29 -3.82 -6.04 -8.05
C GLU A 29 -5.22 -6.37 -7.51
N GLN A 30 -6.09 -5.37 -7.34
CA GLN A 30 -7.43 -5.55 -6.78
C GLN A 30 -8.53 -5.69 -7.84
N CYS A 31 -8.50 -4.88 -8.90
CA CYS A 31 -9.56 -4.87 -9.93
C CYS A 31 -9.07 -5.19 -11.35
N GLY A 32 -7.75 -5.23 -11.58
CA GLY A 32 -7.17 -5.47 -12.91
C GLY A 32 -7.11 -4.23 -13.82
N ASP A 33 -7.74 -3.11 -13.47
CA ASP A 33 -7.61 -1.85 -14.23
C ASP A 33 -6.20 -1.26 -14.10
N PHE A 34 -5.90 -0.15 -14.80
CA PHE A 34 -4.61 0.52 -14.65
C PHE A 34 -4.32 0.97 -13.21
N GLY A 35 -3.22 0.46 -12.63
CA GLY A 35 -2.77 0.81 -11.29
C GLY A 35 -1.87 2.04 -11.30
N GLY A 36 -2.43 3.23 -11.03
CA GLY A 36 -1.63 4.47 -10.98
C GLY A 36 -0.79 4.65 -9.72
N TYR A 37 -1.02 3.85 -8.68
CA TYR A 37 -0.46 4.04 -7.34
C TYR A 37 0.25 2.79 -6.85
N LEU A 38 1.33 2.97 -6.10
CA LEU A 38 2.00 1.89 -5.37
C LEU A 38 1.85 2.10 -3.87
N TYR A 39 1.11 1.22 -3.22
CA TYR A 39 0.95 1.21 -1.78
C TYR A 39 2.13 0.49 -1.12
N LEU A 40 3.10 1.28 -0.67
CA LEU A 40 4.39 0.78 -0.20
C LEU A 40 4.34 -0.07 1.07
N VAL A 41 3.32 0.08 1.92
CA VAL A 41 3.24 -0.64 3.21
C VAL A 41 3.23 -2.16 3.00
N ILE A 42 2.55 -2.61 1.94
CA ILE A 42 2.47 -4.03 1.55
C ILE A 42 2.98 -4.29 0.12
N CYS A 43 3.56 -3.27 -0.52
CA CYS A 43 4.05 -3.31 -1.89
C CYS A 43 3.03 -3.80 -2.93
N GLN A 44 1.85 -3.17 -2.93
CA GLN A 44 0.80 -3.50 -3.89
C GLN A 44 0.50 -2.36 -4.85
N ARG A 45 0.34 -2.68 -6.14
CA ARG A 45 -0.05 -1.70 -7.15
C ARG A 45 -1.57 -1.62 -7.23
N VAL A 46 -2.11 -0.41 -7.16
CA VAL A 46 -3.55 -0.14 -7.05
C VAL A 46 -3.97 1.06 -7.90
N CYS A 47 -5.21 1.06 -8.39
CA CYS A 47 -5.80 2.22 -9.05
C CYS A 47 -6.23 3.26 -8.00
N PHE A 48 -6.54 4.49 -8.46
CA PHE A 48 -6.97 5.57 -7.56
C PHE A 48 -8.21 5.19 -6.74
N LEU A 49 -9.22 4.61 -7.41
CA LEU A 49 -10.48 4.23 -6.78
C LEU A 49 -10.27 3.19 -5.69
N CYS A 50 -9.58 2.08 -6.01
CA CYS A 50 -9.27 1.06 -5.01
C CYS A 50 -8.47 1.63 -3.83
N PHE A 51 -7.52 2.52 -4.09
CA PHE A 51 -6.73 3.16 -3.03
C PHE A 51 -7.58 4.03 -2.07
N THR A 52 -8.60 4.72 -2.57
CA THR A 52 -9.43 5.62 -1.76
C THR A 52 -10.68 4.98 -1.15
N GLU A 53 -11.15 3.87 -1.74
CA GLU A 53 -12.43 3.26 -1.35
C GLU A 53 -12.25 1.99 -0.52
N HIS A 54 -11.12 1.27 -0.66
CA HIS A 54 -10.91 0.05 0.09
C HIS A 54 -10.32 0.35 1.47
N GLU A 55 -11.02 -0.09 2.52
CA GLU A 55 -10.69 0.18 3.92
C GLU A 55 -9.25 -0.23 4.29
N THR A 56 -8.72 -1.26 3.63
CA THR A 56 -7.36 -1.78 3.84
C THR A 56 -6.25 -0.79 3.48
N TYR A 57 -6.52 0.16 2.58
CA TYR A 57 -5.55 1.21 2.19
C TYR A 57 -5.76 2.51 2.97
N LEU A 58 -6.91 2.66 3.64
CA LEU A 58 -7.21 3.83 4.43
C LEU A 58 -6.48 3.74 5.77
N THR A 59 -5.66 4.76 6.06
CA THR A 59 -5.02 4.87 7.37
C THR A 59 -6.08 5.08 8.44
N LEU A 60 -6.22 4.11 9.35
CA LEU A 60 -7.08 4.26 10.51
C LEU A 60 -6.57 5.41 11.39
N LYS A 61 -7.47 6.33 11.76
CA LYS A 61 -7.16 7.35 12.75
C LYS A 61 -6.82 6.68 14.09
N PRO A 62 -5.87 7.20 14.88
CA PRO A 62 -5.47 6.61 16.17
C PRO A 62 -6.64 6.34 17.14
N GLY A 63 -7.70 7.16 17.11
CA GLY A 63 -8.90 6.94 17.92
C GLY A 63 -9.79 5.78 17.45
N HIS A 64 -9.70 5.37 16.18
CA HIS A 64 -10.41 4.19 15.66
C HIS A 64 -9.65 2.89 15.95
N THR A 65 -8.31 2.90 15.86
CA THR A 65 -7.50 1.70 16.17
C THR A 65 -7.66 1.26 17.63
N GLN A 66 -7.68 2.20 18.58
CA GLN A 66 -7.89 1.89 20.01
C GLN A 66 -9.27 1.28 20.29
N ARG A 67 -10.32 1.65 19.55
CA ARG A 67 -11.67 1.07 19.73
C ARG A 67 -11.84 -0.31 19.10
N MET A 68 -11.08 -0.61 18.04
CA MET A 68 -11.23 -1.87 17.29
C MET A 68 -10.29 -2.98 17.77
N PHE A 69 -9.13 -2.62 18.32
CA PHE A 69 -8.06 -3.57 18.67
C PHE A 69 -7.49 -3.38 20.09
N GLY A 70 -8.05 -2.48 20.89
CA GLY A 70 -7.67 -2.21 22.27
C GLY A 70 -8.44 -3.04 23.29
#